data_AF-A0A3N5K6E3-F1
#
_entry.id   AF-A0A3N5K6E3-F1
#
_cell.length_a   1.000
_cell.length_b   1.000
_cell.length_c   1.000
_cell.angle_alpha   90.00
_cell.angle_beta   90.00
_cell.angle_gamma   90.00
#
_symmetry.space_group_name_H-M   'P 1'
#
loop_
_entity.id
_entity.type
_entity.pdbx_description
1 polymer ?
#
loop_
_entity_poly.entity_id
_entity_poly.type
_entity_poly.pdbx_seq_one_letter_code
_entity_poly.pdbx_strand_id
1 'polypeptide(L)'
;ARAAAPPISGLAEAGYLTNETVFSLTELPRRLGVIGAGPIGCELAQAFARFGSQVFLVEAQHGILPNEDRDAAEIVLRSLLRDGITLLCCGGDLKVARNAEGKRLSVDSHGQHYDIPVDEILVGVGRQPNVEGLGLEAVGVTFEKTGVTVNDRLQTTNPRIYAAGDICSPYKFTHAADFQARIVIQNALFFGRAKASALTIPWCTYTDPEIAHVGLYEREATARGMRVKTFVQELNDVDRAILDGETEGLVKVHVQEGTDKILGATVVARHAGEMLPELTVAITQGIGLGRIARVIHTYPTQAEAIRKLGDQYNRTRLTPFAKGLFRRWLDWTR
;
A
#
# COMPACT_ATOMS: atom_id res chain seq x y z
N ALA A 1 0.93 -3.30 18.22
CA ALA A 1 -0.40 -2.72 17.99
C ALA A 1 -1.43 -3.83 18.01
N ARG A 2 -2.69 -3.49 18.20
CA ARG A 2 -3.86 -4.38 18.16
C ARG A 2 -4.83 -3.91 17.08
N ALA A 3 -5.75 -4.78 16.65
CA ALA A 3 -6.85 -4.37 15.77
C ALA A 3 -7.63 -3.19 16.38
N ALA A 4 -7.91 -2.17 15.56
CA ALA A 4 -8.76 -1.05 15.96
C ALA A 4 -10.22 -1.38 15.64
N ALA A 5 -11.12 -1.10 16.58
CA ALA A 5 -12.56 -1.17 16.35
C ALA A 5 -13.11 0.26 16.22
N PRO A 6 -13.81 0.59 15.13
CA PRO A 6 -14.46 1.89 14.98
C PRO A 6 -15.66 1.98 15.93
N PRO A 7 -16.01 3.18 16.42
CA PRO A 7 -17.16 3.38 17.32
C PRO A 7 -18.48 3.33 16.54
N ILE A 8 -18.80 2.17 15.98
CA ILE A 8 -20.04 1.90 15.23
C ILE A 8 -21.11 1.39 16.18
N SER A 9 -22.31 1.98 16.09
CA SER A 9 -23.46 1.58 16.92
C SER A 9 -23.79 0.10 16.74
N GLY A 10 -23.87 -0.64 17.84
CA GLY A 10 -24.22 -2.07 17.88
C GLY A 10 -23.13 -3.05 17.45
N LEU A 11 -21.96 -2.56 17.00
CA LEU A 11 -20.87 -3.43 16.51
C LEU A 11 -20.29 -4.30 17.63
N ALA A 12 -20.04 -3.71 18.80
CA ALA A 12 -19.46 -4.44 19.93
C ALA A 12 -20.41 -5.51 20.46
N GLU A 13 -21.70 -5.20 20.55
CA GLU A 13 -22.76 -6.08 21.02
C GLU A 13 -23.04 -7.23 20.04
N ALA A 14 -22.93 -6.97 18.73
CA ALA A 14 -23.11 -7.98 17.69
C ALA A 14 -21.93 -8.98 17.62
N GLY A 15 -20.73 -8.54 18.01
CA GLY A 15 -19.49 -9.28 17.90
C GLY A 15 -18.94 -9.29 16.46
N TYR A 16 -17.63 -9.20 16.34
CA TYR A 16 -16.93 -9.09 15.07
C TYR A 16 -15.59 -9.82 15.09
N LEU A 17 -15.10 -10.14 13.90
CA LEU A 17 -13.78 -10.66 13.62
C LEU A 17 -12.81 -9.51 13.34
N THR A 18 -11.54 -9.76 13.61
CA THR A 18 -10.42 -8.88 13.28
C THR A 18 -9.39 -9.66 12.47
N ASN A 19 -8.33 -8.99 12.02
CA ASN A 19 -7.17 -9.67 11.43
C ASN A 19 -6.47 -10.64 12.40
N GLU A 20 -6.77 -10.63 13.69
CA GLU A 20 -6.22 -11.58 14.67
C GLU A 20 -7.15 -12.81 14.82
N THR A 21 -8.46 -12.63 14.77
CA THR A 21 -9.43 -13.70 15.05
C THR A 21 -9.97 -14.40 13.80
N VAL A 22 -9.94 -13.75 12.63
CA VAL A 22 -10.49 -14.29 11.38
C VAL A 22 -9.85 -15.63 10.97
N PHE A 23 -8.56 -15.81 11.24
CA PHE A 23 -7.82 -17.03 10.90
C PHE A 23 -8.18 -18.24 11.78
N SER A 24 -9.00 -18.05 12.82
CA SER A 24 -9.50 -19.14 13.67
C SER A 24 -10.83 -19.71 13.18
N LEU A 25 -11.42 -19.17 12.10
CA LEU A 25 -12.65 -19.70 11.53
C LEU A 25 -12.42 -21.12 10.97
N THR A 26 -13.29 -22.04 11.37
CA THR A 26 -13.32 -23.42 10.85
C THR A 26 -14.42 -23.63 9.82
N GLU A 27 -15.37 -22.70 9.73
CA GLU A 27 -16.46 -22.72 8.78
C GLU A 27 -16.45 -21.42 7.96
N LEU A 28 -16.72 -21.54 6.66
CA LEU A 28 -16.81 -20.39 5.77
C LEU A 28 -18.14 -19.66 5.98
N PRO A 29 -18.18 -18.39 6.41
CA PRO A 29 -19.42 -17.63 6.48
C PRO A 29 -19.98 -17.46 5.07
N ARG A 30 -21.28 -17.77 4.86
CA ARG A 30 -21.89 -17.64 3.53
C ARG A 30 -21.98 -16.19 3.10
N ARG A 31 -22.21 -15.28 4.06
CA ARG A 31 -22.27 -13.83 3.86
C ARG A 31 -21.32 -13.15 4.85
N LEU A 32 -20.35 -12.41 4.33
CA LEU A 32 -19.37 -11.69 5.12
C LEU A 32 -19.49 -10.18 4.87
N GLY A 33 -19.73 -9.43 5.95
CA GLY A 33 -19.60 -7.98 5.93
C GLY A 33 -18.19 -7.56 6.32
N VAL A 34 -17.48 -6.83 5.47
CA VAL A 34 -16.13 -6.31 5.75
C VAL A 34 -16.21 -4.80 5.93
N ILE A 35 -15.80 -4.29 7.09
CA ILE A 35 -15.82 -2.87 7.42
C ILE A 35 -14.41 -2.29 7.29
N GLY A 36 -14.24 -1.37 6.34
CA GLY A 36 -12.99 -0.68 5.99
C GLY A 36 -12.34 -1.28 4.74
N ALA A 37 -12.18 -0.48 3.69
CA ALA A 37 -11.53 -0.86 2.43
C ALA A 37 -10.05 -0.43 2.38
N GLY A 38 -9.35 -0.57 3.50
CA GLY A 38 -7.88 -0.51 3.54
C GLY A 38 -7.23 -1.82 3.05
N PRO A 39 -5.89 -1.94 3.12
CA PRO A 39 -5.17 -3.13 2.65
C PRO A 39 -5.74 -4.45 3.20
N ILE A 40 -5.83 -4.55 4.53
CA ILE A 40 -6.36 -5.74 5.24
C ILE A 40 -7.79 -6.07 4.79
N GLY A 41 -8.63 -5.05 4.65
CA GLY A 41 -10.03 -5.23 4.24
C GLY A 41 -10.14 -5.75 2.82
N CYS A 42 -9.35 -5.22 1.88
CA CYS A 42 -9.34 -5.66 0.50
C CYS A 42 -8.78 -7.09 0.36
N GLU A 43 -7.66 -7.39 1.01
CA GLU A 43 -7.02 -8.72 1.00
C GLU A 43 -7.99 -9.80 1.50
N LEU A 44 -8.58 -9.58 2.67
CA LEU A 44 -9.51 -10.55 3.26
C LEU A 44 -10.83 -10.60 2.50
N ALA A 45 -11.37 -9.48 2.03
CA ALA A 45 -12.56 -9.48 1.18
C ALA A 45 -12.36 -10.35 -0.06
N GLN A 46 -11.23 -10.20 -0.76
CA GLN A 46 -10.91 -10.99 -1.94
C GLN A 46 -10.73 -12.48 -1.63
N ALA A 47 -10.01 -12.79 -0.54
CA ALA A 47 -9.81 -14.17 -0.12
C ALA A 47 -11.14 -14.88 0.15
N PHE A 48 -12.02 -14.26 0.95
CA PHE A 48 -13.32 -14.84 1.29
C PHE A 48 -14.27 -14.93 0.08
N ALA A 49 -14.26 -13.94 -0.82
CA ALA A 49 -15.02 -14.00 -2.06
C ALA A 49 -14.61 -15.19 -2.91
N ARG A 50 -13.29 -15.41 -3.07
CA ARG A 50 -12.73 -16.55 -3.82
C ARG A 50 -12.93 -17.90 -3.14
N PHE A 51 -13.04 -17.94 -1.81
CA PHE A 51 -13.47 -19.14 -1.09
C PHE A 51 -14.96 -19.45 -1.25
N GLY A 52 -15.77 -18.48 -1.72
CA GLY A 52 -17.18 -18.66 -2.04
C GLY A 52 -18.15 -17.89 -1.14
N SER A 53 -17.67 -17.00 -0.26
CA SER A 53 -18.54 -16.10 0.50
C SER A 53 -19.13 -15.00 -0.39
N GLN A 54 -20.37 -14.62 -0.14
CA GLN A 54 -20.91 -13.35 -0.61
C GLN A 54 -20.34 -12.22 0.27
N VAL A 55 -19.52 -11.35 -0.30
CA VAL A 55 -18.80 -10.32 0.46
C VAL A 55 -19.37 -8.92 0.19
N PHE A 56 -19.64 -8.20 1.26
CA PHE A 56 -20.03 -6.79 1.25
C PHE A 56 -18.91 -5.96 1.87
N LEU A 57 -18.16 -5.23 1.05
CA LEU A 57 -17.06 -4.39 1.50
C LEU A 57 -17.57 -2.96 1.71
N VAL A 58 -17.50 -2.48 2.95
CA VAL A 58 -18.05 -1.18 3.36
C VAL A 58 -16.91 -0.18 3.59
N GLU A 59 -17.01 0.99 2.99
CA GLU A 59 -16.04 2.08 3.14
C GLU A 59 -16.76 3.43 3.27
N ALA A 60 -16.29 4.31 4.16
CA ALA A 60 -16.87 5.63 4.31
C ALA A 60 -16.46 6.54 3.13
N GLN A 61 -15.23 6.41 2.66
CA GLN A 61 -14.70 7.17 1.53
C GLN A 61 -15.14 6.60 0.18
N HIS A 62 -14.83 7.33 -0.89
CA HIS A 62 -15.07 6.84 -2.26
C HIS A 62 -14.01 5.82 -2.67
N GLY A 63 -14.47 4.68 -3.20
CA GLY A 63 -13.63 3.61 -3.71
C GLY A 63 -12.98 2.76 -2.62
N ILE A 64 -11.83 2.18 -2.95
CA ILE A 64 -11.00 1.38 -2.03
C ILE A 64 -9.60 1.99 -1.91
N LEU A 65 -8.83 1.51 -0.93
CA LEU A 65 -7.43 1.86 -0.72
C LEU A 65 -7.21 3.38 -0.81
N PRO A 66 -7.86 4.20 0.04
CA PRO A 66 -7.91 5.64 -0.15
C PRO A 66 -6.53 6.33 -0.07
N ASN A 67 -5.56 5.68 0.56
CA ASN A 67 -4.20 6.19 0.65
C ASN A 67 -3.32 5.78 -0.53
N GLU A 68 -3.81 4.97 -1.46
CA GLU A 68 -3.05 4.53 -2.63
C GLU A 68 -3.10 5.51 -3.81
N ASP A 69 -2.28 5.23 -4.83
CA ASP A 69 -2.42 5.80 -6.16
C ASP A 69 -3.76 5.40 -6.78
N ARG A 70 -4.44 6.35 -7.43
CA ARG A 70 -5.81 6.13 -7.91
C ARG A 70 -5.90 5.16 -9.06
N ASP A 71 -4.92 5.18 -9.97
CA ASP A 71 -4.89 4.24 -11.09
C ASP A 71 -4.66 2.82 -10.56
N ALA A 72 -3.81 2.68 -9.53
CA ALA A 72 -3.56 1.39 -8.88
C ALA A 72 -4.79 0.85 -8.14
N ALA A 73 -5.43 1.68 -7.31
CA ALA A 73 -6.62 1.29 -6.56
C ALA A 73 -7.79 0.91 -7.50
N GLU A 74 -7.94 1.59 -8.64
CA GLU A 74 -8.99 1.30 -9.62
C GLU A 74 -8.78 -0.07 -10.31
N ILE A 75 -7.53 -0.45 -10.61
CA ILE A 75 -7.23 -1.79 -11.15
C ILE A 75 -7.65 -2.87 -10.17
N VAL A 76 -7.29 -2.72 -8.89
CA VAL A 76 -7.70 -3.68 -7.85
C VAL A 76 -9.20 -3.67 -7.65
N LEU A 77 -9.86 -2.50 -7.65
CA LEU A 77 -11.31 -2.41 -7.54
C LEU A 77 -12.01 -3.24 -8.60
N ARG A 78 -11.60 -3.12 -9.87
CA ARG A 78 -12.17 -3.93 -10.95
C ARG A 78 -11.99 -5.43 -10.70
N SER A 79 -10.84 -5.84 -10.15
CA SER A 79 -10.60 -7.23 -9.77
C SER A 79 -11.52 -7.70 -8.64
N LEU A 80 -11.69 -6.88 -7.58
CA LEU A 80 -12.59 -7.20 -6.47
C LEU A 80 -14.04 -7.35 -6.94
N LEU A 81 -14.51 -6.46 -7.81
CA LEU A 81 -15.86 -6.52 -8.37
C LEU A 81 -16.06 -7.77 -9.24
N ARG A 82 -15.05 -8.15 -10.04
CA ARG A 82 -15.06 -9.38 -10.83
C ARG A 82 -15.10 -10.63 -9.96
N ASP A 83 -14.44 -10.60 -8.81
CA ASP A 83 -14.49 -11.68 -7.81
C ASP A 83 -15.85 -11.72 -7.06
N GLY A 84 -16.80 -10.83 -7.39
CA GLY A 84 -18.17 -10.84 -6.86
C GLY A 84 -18.36 -10.02 -5.59
N ILE A 85 -17.37 -9.23 -5.18
CA ILE A 85 -17.49 -8.35 -4.01
C ILE A 85 -18.44 -7.20 -4.32
N THR A 86 -19.38 -6.95 -3.41
CA THR A 86 -20.24 -5.76 -3.46
C THR A 86 -19.58 -4.64 -2.65
N LEU A 87 -19.17 -3.56 -3.32
CA LEU A 87 -18.65 -2.37 -2.66
C LEU A 87 -19.79 -1.43 -2.24
N LEU A 88 -19.84 -1.10 -0.96
CA LEU A 88 -20.75 -0.11 -0.36
C LEU A 88 -19.90 1.04 0.16
N CYS A 89 -19.69 2.05 -0.70
CA CYS A 89 -18.80 3.17 -0.41
C CYS A 89 -19.53 4.52 -0.42
N CYS A 90 -18.81 5.60 -0.15
CA CYS A 90 -19.40 6.95 -0.04
C CYS A 90 -20.56 7.02 0.97
N GLY A 91 -20.46 6.20 2.01
CA GLY A 91 -21.55 5.90 2.92
C GLY A 91 -21.42 6.55 4.28
N GLY A 92 -22.56 6.98 4.82
CA GLY A 92 -22.70 7.44 6.20
C GLY A 92 -23.54 6.47 7.04
N ASP A 93 -23.58 6.72 8.35
CA ASP A 93 -24.52 6.08 9.29
C ASP A 93 -24.49 4.54 9.31
N LEU A 94 -23.31 3.94 9.10
CA LEU A 94 -23.12 2.51 9.27
C LEU A 94 -23.53 2.10 10.70
N LYS A 95 -24.46 1.16 10.80
CA LYS A 95 -24.97 0.57 12.04
C LYS A 95 -24.94 -0.94 11.93
N VAL A 96 -24.71 -1.59 13.06
CA VAL A 96 -24.76 -3.04 13.17
C VAL A 96 -25.87 -3.42 14.14
N ALA A 97 -26.63 -4.44 13.80
CA ALA A 97 -27.60 -5.04 14.70
C ALA A 97 -27.38 -6.55 14.77
N ARG A 98 -27.70 -7.14 15.92
CA ARG A 98 -27.83 -8.59 16.09
C ARG A 98 -29.23 -8.89 16.56
N ASN A 99 -29.94 -9.71 15.79
CA ASN A 99 -31.28 -10.19 16.13
C ASN A 99 -31.29 -11.73 16.19
N ALA A 100 -32.48 -12.33 16.37
CA ALA A 100 -32.64 -13.78 16.43
C ALA A 100 -32.25 -14.50 15.11
N GLU A 101 -32.22 -13.78 13.98
CA GLU A 101 -31.91 -14.30 12.64
C GLU A 101 -30.42 -14.15 12.25
N GLY A 102 -29.64 -13.41 13.04
CA GLY A 102 -28.20 -13.22 12.81
C GLY A 102 -27.75 -11.77 12.94
N LYS A 103 -26.63 -11.44 12.27
CA LYS A 103 -26.07 -10.08 12.23
C LYS A 103 -26.63 -9.34 11.01
N ARG A 104 -26.78 -8.02 11.11
CA ARG A 104 -27.22 -7.16 10.01
C ARG A 104 -26.38 -5.89 9.95
N LEU A 105 -26.04 -5.48 8.73
CA LEU A 105 -25.40 -4.21 8.42
C LEU A 105 -26.44 -3.27 7.81
N SER A 106 -26.60 -2.09 8.42
CA SER A 106 -27.39 -0.99 7.88
C SER A 106 -26.43 0.10 7.46
N VAL A 107 -26.41 0.48 6.18
CA VAL A 107 -25.48 1.48 5.66
C VAL A 107 -26.08 2.24 4.48
N ASP A 108 -25.86 3.54 4.43
CA ASP A 108 -26.16 4.31 3.23
C ASP A 108 -24.96 4.23 2.28
N SER A 109 -25.17 4.07 0.98
CA SER A 109 -24.12 4.04 -0.04
C SER A 109 -24.64 4.74 -1.28
N HIS A 110 -23.90 5.75 -1.77
CA HIS A 110 -24.29 6.58 -2.91
C HIS A 110 -25.74 7.12 -2.85
N GLY A 111 -26.22 7.49 -1.65
CA GLY A 111 -27.57 8.02 -1.45
C GLY A 111 -28.69 6.97 -1.45
N GLN A 112 -28.35 5.67 -1.46
CA GLN A 112 -29.30 4.57 -1.29
C GLN A 112 -29.06 3.88 0.06
N HIS A 113 -30.13 3.51 0.74
CA HIS A 113 -30.07 2.78 2.00
C HIS A 113 -30.00 1.28 1.75
N TYR A 114 -29.07 0.60 2.43
CA TYR A 114 -28.89 -0.84 2.38
C TYR A 114 -29.04 -1.44 3.77
N ASP A 115 -29.85 -2.49 3.88
CA ASP A 115 -29.98 -3.30 5.10
C ASP A 115 -29.73 -4.78 4.74
N ILE A 116 -28.56 -5.28 5.14
CA ILE A 116 -27.96 -6.49 4.61
C ILE A 116 -27.73 -7.50 5.76
N PRO A 117 -28.39 -8.67 5.72
CA PRO A 117 -28.08 -9.74 6.65
C PRO A 117 -26.74 -10.39 6.32
N VAL A 118 -25.91 -10.57 7.33
CA VAL A 118 -24.58 -11.20 7.23
C VAL A 118 -24.42 -12.26 8.33
N ASP A 119 -23.59 -13.26 8.06
CA ASP A 119 -23.32 -14.32 9.04
C ASP A 119 -22.18 -13.89 9.96
N GLU A 120 -21.15 -13.26 9.38
CA GLU A 120 -20.03 -12.69 10.12
C GLU A 120 -19.68 -11.28 9.66
N ILE A 121 -19.02 -10.54 10.56
CA ILE A 121 -18.53 -9.19 10.34
C ILE A 121 -17.04 -9.19 10.58
N LEU A 122 -16.25 -8.70 9.64
CA LEU A 122 -14.82 -8.50 9.75
C LEU A 122 -14.51 -7.00 9.79
N VAL A 123 -13.74 -6.57 10.80
CA VAL A 123 -13.30 -5.18 10.94
C VAL A 123 -11.85 -5.05 10.47
N GLY A 124 -11.66 -4.30 9.38
CA GLY A 124 -10.38 -4.06 8.70
C GLY A 124 -9.94 -2.59 8.70
N VAL A 125 -10.43 -1.76 9.63
CA VAL A 125 -10.19 -0.29 9.64
C VAL A 125 -8.79 0.14 10.13
N GLY A 126 -7.90 -0.81 10.39
CA GLY A 126 -6.53 -0.55 10.80
C GLY A 126 -6.18 -1.02 12.21
N ARG A 127 -5.09 -0.47 12.74
CA ARG A 127 -4.44 -0.95 13.98
C ARG A 127 -4.16 0.21 14.92
N GLN A 128 -4.30 -0.01 16.22
CA GLN A 128 -3.98 0.96 17.27
C GLN A 128 -2.71 0.55 18.04
N PRO A 129 -1.77 1.49 18.31
CA PRO A 129 -0.65 1.25 19.21
C PRO A 129 -1.07 0.73 20.59
N ASN A 130 -0.29 -0.19 21.15
CA ASN A 130 -0.52 -0.71 22.49
C ASN A 130 0.27 0.13 23.48
N VAL A 131 -0.38 1.15 24.08
CA VAL A 131 0.24 2.08 25.04
C VAL A 131 -0.33 1.96 26.46
N GLU A 132 -1.53 1.39 26.59
CA GLU A 132 -2.23 1.20 27.85
C GLU A 132 -1.52 0.18 28.76
N GLY A 133 -1.48 0.45 30.06
CA GLY A 133 -0.94 -0.49 31.06
C GLY A 133 0.59 -0.59 31.09
N LEU A 134 1.32 0.18 30.27
CA LEU A 134 2.79 0.18 30.22
C LEU A 134 3.46 1.08 31.27
N GLY A 135 2.70 1.95 31.94
CA GLY A 135 3.24 2.90 32.92
C GLY A 135 4.18 3.96 32.32
N LEU A 136 3.93 4.37 31.07
CA LEU A 136 4.78 5.30 30.31
C LEU A 136 4.93 6.67 31.01
N GLU A 137 3.86 7.14 31.64
CA GLU A 137 3.86 8.40 32.40
C GLU A 137 4.82 8.35 33.59
N ALA A 138 4.85 7.22 34.31
CA ALA A 138 5.71 7.03 35.47
C ALA A 138 7.21 7.08 35.13
N VAL A 139 7.55 6.82 33.86
CA VAL A 139 8.93 6.86 33.34
C VAL A 139 9.17 8.07 32.43
N GLY A 140 8.26 9.04 32.37
CA GLY A 140 8.46 10.28 31.60
C GLY A 140 8.47 10.09 30.08
N VAL A 141 7.73 9.12 29.56
CA VAL A 141 7.55 8.89 28.12
C VAL A 141 6.24 9.51 27.66
N THR A 142 6.32 10.47 26.74
CA THR A 142 5.14 11.07 26.10
C THR A 142 4.58 10.15 25.02
N PHE A 143 3.26 10.02 24.99
CA PHE A 143 2.52 9.26 24.00
C PHE A 143 1.14 9.87 23.76
N GLU A 144 0.57 9.57 22.59
CA GLU A 144 -0.79 9.94 22.19
C GLU A 144 -1.55 8.68 21.72
N LYS A 145 -2.81 8.85 21.29
CA LYS A 145 -3.59 7.76 20.68
C LYS A 145 -2.91 7.16 19.43
N THR A 146 -2.06 7.94 18.78
CA THR A 146 -1.28 7.59 17.59
C THR A 146 0.04 6.87 17.90
N GLY A 147 0.44 6.80 19.18
CA GLY A 147 1.61 6.06 19.62
C GLY A 147 2.56 6.84 20.54
N VAL A 148 3.71 6.23 20.84
CA VAL A 148 4.80 6.85 21.60
C VAL A 148 5.50 7.89 20.73
N THR A 149 5.73 9.09 21.28
CA THR A 149 6.47 10.15 20.61
C THR A 149 7.96 9.83 20.62
N VAL A 150 8.58 9.82 19.44
CA VAL A 150 10.02 9.63 19.26
C VAL A 150 10.63 10.70 18.38
N ASN A 151 11.92 10.97 18.58
CA ASN A 151 12.70 11.75 17.63
C ASN A 151 13.17 10.88 16.43
N ASP A 152 13.88 11.49 15.48
CA ASP A 152 14.38 10.81 14.27
C ASP A 152 15.39 9.68 14.56
N ARG A 153 15.93 9.61 15.78
CA ARG A 153 16.80 8.51 16.26
C ARG A 153 16.02 7.40 16.99
N LEU A 154 14.69 7.46 16.95
CA LEU A 154 13.77 6.56 17.65
C LEU A 154 13.89 6.59 19.18
N GLN A 155 14.42 7.69 19.72
CA GLN A 155 14.52 7.94 21.15
C GLN A 155 13.27 8.67 21.63
N THR A 156 12.71 8.25 22.77
CA THR A 156 11.53 8.87 23.38
C THR A 156 11.90 10.18 24.09
N THR A 157 10.91 10.82 24.74
CA THR A 157 11.15 11.97 25.64
C THR A 157 12.01 11.59 26.85
N ASN A 158 12.03 10.32 27.26
CA ASN A 158 13.02 9.82 28.19
C ASN A 158 14.28 9.39 27.41
N PRO A 159 15.46 10.01 27.66
CA PRO A 159 16.67 9.73 26.89
C PRO A 159 17.21 8.30 27.06
N ARG A 160 16.73 7.54 28.05
CA ARG A 160 17.10 6.14 28.27
C ARG A 160 16.14 5.14 27.64
N ILE A 161 15.04 5.62 27.05
CA ILE A 161 13.99 4.77 26.47
C ILE A 161 13.87 5.07 24.99
N TYR A 162 13.78 4.01 24.21
CA TYR A 162 13.62 4.02 22.76
C TYR A 162 12.37 3.22 22.39
N ALA A 163 11.80 3.49 21.22
CA ALA A 163 10.64 2.76 20.70
C ALA A 163 10.81 2.47 19.21
N ALA A 164 10.32 1.33 18.75
CA ALA A 164 10.36 0.91 17.35
C ALA A 164 9.08 0.15 16.97
N GLY A 165 8.76 0.14 15.67
CA GLY A 165 7.62 -0.56 15.10
C GLY A 165 6.30 0.16 15.30
N ASP A 166 5.20 -0.62 15.25
CA ASP A 166 3.82 -0.11 15.26
C ASP A 166 3.47 0.83 16.42
N ILE A 167 4.24 0.83 17.51
CA ILE A 167 3.97 1.66 18.68
C ILE A 167 4.31 3.14 18.46
N CYS A 168 5.22 3.46 17.53
CA CYS A 168 5.68 4.83 17.28
C CYS A 168 5.79 5.19 15.80
N SER A 169 5.58 4.21 14.89
CA SER A 169 5.75 4.38 13.45
C SER A 169 4.41 4.66 12.76
N PRO A 170 4.34 5.62 11.82
CA PRO A 170 3.19 5.76 10.93
C PRO A 170 3.08 4.56 9.95
N TYR A 171 4.19 3.89 9.66
CA TYR A 171 4.24 2.68 8.83
C TYR A 171 4.25 1.44 9.72
N LYS A 172 3.13 0.71 9.72
CA LYS A 172 2.89 -0.46 10.57
C LYS A 172 3.18 -1.76 9.83
N PHE A 173 4.43 -1.91 9.41
CA PHE A 173 4.89 -3.06 8.64
C PHE A 173 6.00 -3.81 9.38
N THR A 174 6.01 -5.14 9.27
CA THR A 174 6.98 -6.00 9.95
C THR A 174 8.42 -5.67 9.55
N HIS A 175 8.70 -5.49 8.26
CA HIS A 175 10.03 -5.13 7.77
C HIS A 175 10.46 -3.72 8.18
N ALA A 176 9.53 -2.77 8.29
CA ALA A 176 9.82 -1.45 8.83
C ALA A 176 10.20 -1.53 10.32
N ALA A 177 9.47 -2.32 11.10
CA ALA A 177 9.76 -2.55 12.52
C ALA A 177 11.14 -3.19 12.75
N ASP A 178 11.54 -4.17 11.93
CA ASP A 178 12.88 -4.78 11.98
C ASP A 178 13.99 -3.73 11.77
N PHE A 179 13.90 -2.93 10.71
CA PHE A 179 14.91 -1.89 10.45
C PHE A 179 14.93 -0.80 11.52
N GLN A 180 13.77 -0.43 12.06
CA GLN A 180 13.68 0.48 13.20
C GLN A 180 14.33 -0.12 14.46
N ALA A 181 14.17 -1.41 14.73
CA ALA A 181 14.84 -2.09 15.84
C ALA A 181 16.37 -2.05 15.69
N ARG A 182 16.90 -2.23 14.47
CA ARG A 182 18.34 -2.06 14.20
C ARG A 182 18.84 -0.66 14.52
N ILE A 183 18.08 0.37 14.12
CA ILE A 183 18.39 1.78 14.47
C ILE A 183 18.39 1.98 15.99
N VAL A 184 17.37 1.45 16.69
CA VAL A 184 17.30 1.54 18.16
C VAL A 184 18.51 0.88 18.81
N ILE A 185 18.86 -0.34 18.43
CA ILE A 185 20.03 -1.06 18.97
C ILE A 185 21.32 -0.25 18.75
N GLN A 186 21.53 0.25 17.53
CA GLN A 186 22.72 1.05 17.20
C GLN A 186 22.79 2.33 18.03
N ASN A 187 21.67 3.06 18.15
CA ASN A 187 21.61 4.35 18.81
C ASN A 187 21.66 4.23 20.34
N ALA A 188 21.04 3.19 20.91
CA ALA A 188 20.96 2.98 22.36
C ALA A 188 22.23 2.35 22.95
N LEU A 189 22.85 1.39 22.25
CA LEU A 189 23.95 0.58 22.79
C LEU A 189 25.32 0.92 22.22
N PHE A 190 25.38 1.54 21.05
CA PHE A 190 26.64 1.75 20.31
C PHE A 190 26.88 3.22 19.93
N PHE A 191 26.24 4.15 20.64
CA PHE A 191 26.35 5.61 20.39
C PHE A 191 26.10 6.00 18.92
N GLY A 192 25.24 5.23 18.24
CA GLY A 192 24.84 5.45 16.86
C GLY A 192 24.12 6.79 16.67
N ARG A 193 24.09 7.22 15.41
CA ARG A 193 23.34 8.42 14.98
C ARG A 193 22.44 8.10 13.78
N ALA A 194 22.03 6.83 13.66
CA ALA A 194 21.16 6.37 12.59
C ALA A 194 19.78 7.04 12.70
N LYS A 195 19.16 7.29 11.54
CA LYS A 195 17.94 8.09 11.43
C LYS A 195 16.82 7.29 10.76
N ALA A 196 15.63 7.34 11.34
CA ALA A 196 14.44 6.71 10.76
C ALA A 196 14.07 7.36 9.42
N SER A 197 14.26 8.68 9.28
CA SER A 197 14.05 9.42 8.03
C SER A 197 14.96 9.00 6.87
N ALA A 198 16.03 8.24 7.13
CA ALA A 198 16.89 7.68 6.09
C ALA A 198 16.37 6.36 5.52
N LEU A 199 15.36 5.75 6.14
CA LEU A 199 14.76 4.50 5.66
C LEU A 199 13.91 4.76 4.41
N THR A 200 14.11 3.95 3.39
CA THR A 200 13.17 3.80 2.28
C THR A 200 12.27 2.62 2.61
N ILE A 201 11.00 2.89 2.95
CA ILE A 201 10.05 1.87 3.39
C ILE A 201 9.14 1.51 2.21
N PRO A 202 9.29 0.34 1.58
CA PRO A 202 8.31 -0.17 0.61
C PRO A 202 7.11 -0.76 1.35
N TRP A 203 6.01 -0.98 0.65
CA TRP A 203 4.89 -1.79 1.13
C TRP A 203 4.19 -2.51 -0.02
N CYS A 204 3.38 -3.50 0.33
CA CYS A 204 2.58 -4.26 -0.60
C CYS A 204 1.19 -4.54 0.01
N THR A 205 0.15 -4.38 -0.79
CA THR A 205 -1.19 -4.90 -0.54
C THR A 205 -1.37 -6.16 -1.37
N TYR A 206 -1.61 -7.28 -0.71
CA TYR A 206 -1.58 -8.63 -1.30
C TYR A 206 -2.94 -9.06 -1.86
N THR A 207 -3.62 -8.15 -2.57
CA THR A 207 -4.72 -8.50 -3.46
C THR A 207 -4.16 -9.17 -4.73
N ASP A 208 -5.04 -9.60 -5.61
CA ASP A 208 -4.68 -10.13 -6.93
C ASP A 208 -5.41 -9.31 -8.01
N PRO A 209 -4.72 -8.44 -8.76
CA PRO A 209 -3.28 -8.17 -8.67
C PRO A 209 -2.87 -7.46 -7.36
N GLU A 210 -1.61 -7.59 -6.98
CA GLU A 210 -1.01 -6.92 -5.82
C GLU A 210 -0.75 -5.44 -6.17
N ILE A 211 -0.72 -4.57 -5.15
CA ILE A 211 -0.18 -3.21 -5.28
C ILE A 211 1.04 -3.11 -4.40
N ALA A 212 2.21 -2.86 -4.99
CA ALA A 212 3.44 -2.61 -4.27
C ALA A 212 3.93 -1.19 -4.54
N HIS A 213 4.31 -0.45 -3.51
CA HIS A 213 4.77 0.93 -3.65
C HIS A 213 6.01 1.24 -2.81
N VAL A 214 6.85 2.14 -3.31
CA VAL A 214 7.99 2.70 -2.60
C VAL A 214 8.20 4.18 -2.94
N GLY A 215 8.57 4.99 -1.95
CA GLY A 215 8.92 6.40 -2.15
C GLY A 215 7.73 7.34 -2.11
N LEU A 216 7.73 8.36 -2.97
CA LEU A 216 6.69 9.39 -3.03
C LEU A 216 5.68 9.12 -4.14
N TYR A 217 4.40 9.35 -3.85
CA TYR A 217 3.40 9.60 -4.87
C TYR A 217 3.58 10.98 -5.51
N GLU A 218 3.07 11.17 -6.73
CA GLU A 218 3.08 12.46 -7.43
C GLU A 218 2.48 13.61 -6.59
N ARG A 219 1.35 13.36 -5.92
CA ARG A 219 0.68 14.35 -5.05
C ARG A 219 1.56 14.81 -3.89
N GLU A 220 2.36 13.90 -3.33
CA GLU A 220 3.26 14.20 -2.20
C GLU A 220 4.49 14.95 -2.67
N ALA A 221 5.05 14.58 -3.83
CA ALA A 221 6.16 15.30 -4.45
C ALA A 221 5.74 16.74 -4.81
N THR A 222 4.55 16.90 -5.38
CA THR A 222 3.98 18.22 -5.72
C THR A 222 3.76 19.06 -4.47
N ALA A 223 3.21 18.49 -3.39
CA ALA A 223 3.03 19.17 -2.11
C ALA A 223 4.37 19.64 -1.48
N ARG A 224 5.49 18.99 -1.84
CA ARG A 224 6.86 19.39 -1.45
C ARG A 224 7.51 20.37 -2.43
N GLY A 225 6.77 20.89 -3.42
CA GLY A 225 7.28 21.81 -4.44
C GLY A 225 8.23 21.15 -5.45
N MET A 226 8.22 19.81 -5.54
CA MET A 226 9.03 19.07 -6.51
C MET A 226 8.26 18.95 -7.82
N ARG A 227 8.95 19.22 -8.94
CA ARG A 227 8.42 18.90 -10.27
C ARG A 227 8.74 17.46 -10.61
N VAL A 228 7.74 16.73 -11.07
CA VAL A 228 7.81 15.29 -11.34
C VAL A 228 7.51 15.03 -12.80
N LYS A 229 8.23 14.07 -13.37
CA LYS A 229 7.88 13.43 -14.63
C LYS A 229 7.53 11.97 -14.35
N THR A 230 6.30 11.59 -14.67
CA THR A 230 5.77 10.25 -14.46
C THR A 230 5.92 9.42 -15.73
N PHE A 231 6.39 8.17 -15.58
CA PHE A 231 6.46 7.18 -16.63
C PHE A 231 5.59 5.99 -16.25
N VAL A 232 4.85 5.45 -17.21
CA VAL A 232 3.91 4.33 -16.99
C VAL A 232 4.15 3.27 -18.05
N GLN A 233 4.20 2.02 -17.63
CA GLN A 233 4.28 0.85 -18.48
C GLN A 233 3.15 -0.10 -18.10
N GLU A 234 2.17 -0.22 -18.97
CA GLU A 234 1.06 -1.16 -18.81
C GLU A 234 1.57 -2.60 -18.98
N LEU A 235 1.01 -3.55 -18.24
CA LEU A 235 1.38 -4.97 -18.33
C LEU A 235 0.84 -5.63 -19.60
N ASN A 236 -0.19 -5.09 -20.24
CA ASN A 236 -0.66 -5.56 -21.55
C ASN A 236 0.35 -5.36 -22.71
N ASP A 237 1.42 -4.61 -22.46
CA ASP A 237 2.55 -4.39 -23.38
C ASP A 237 3.82 -5.16 -22.94
N VAL A 238 3.67 -6.12 -22.02
CA VAL A 238 4.75 -6.96 -21.49
C VAL A 238 4.52 -8.41 -21.87
N ASP A 239 5.39 -8.96 -22.71
CA ASP A 239 5.21 -10.30 -23.30
C ASP A 239 4.94 -11.38 -22.26
N ARG A 240 5.65 -11.37 -21.11
CA ARG A 240 5.42 -12.38 -20.06
C ARG A 240 4.02 -12.26 -19.46
N ALA A 241 3.55 -11.04 -19.17
CA ALA A 241 2.22 -10.82 -18.63
C ALA A 241 1.12 -11.27 -19.62
N ILE A 242 1.33 -11.05 -20.92
CA ILE A 242 0.43 -11.56 -21.97
C ILE A 242 0.41 -13.10 -21.98
N LEU A 243 1.58 -13.74 -21.94
CA LEU A 243 1.70 -15.20 -21.95
C LEU A 243 1.08 -15.86 -20.72
N ASP A 244 1.14 -15.19 -19.56
CA ASP A 244 0.55 -15.66 -18.31
C ASP A 244 -0.96 -15.34 -18.22
N GLY A 245 -1.50 -14.49 -19.10
CA GLY A 245 -2.87 -14.00 -19.01
C GLY A 245 -3.08 -12.96 -17.89
N GLU A 246 -1.98 -12.34 -17.42
CA GLU A 246 -1.92 -11.42 -16.28
C GLU A 246 -1.66 -9.98 -16.74
N THR A 247 -2.45 -9.52 -17.72
CA THR A 247 -2.25 -8.22 -18.38
C THR A 247 -2.85 -7.03 -17.64
N GLU A 248 -3.65 -7.28 -16.60
CA GLU A 248 -4.26 -6.25 -15.77
C GLU A 248 -3.24 -5.72 -14.74
N GLY A 249 -2.65 -4.57 -15.04
CA GLY A 249 -1.66 -3.98 -14.15
C GLY A 249 -0.78 -2.96 -14.86
N LEU A 250 0.06 -2.30 -14.06
CA LEU A 250 0.99 -1.30 -14.55
C LEU A 250 2.23 -1.21 -13.66
N VAL A 251 3.30 -0.64 -14.21
CA VAL A 251 4.41 -0.10 -13.43
C VAL A 251 4.49 1.39 -13.68
N LYS A 252 4.46 2.18 -12.61
CA LYS A 252 4.53 3.64 -12.63
C LYS A 252 5.75 4.10 -11.85
N VAL A 253 6.57 4.97 -12.44
CA VAL A 253 7.76 5.54 -11.79
C VAL A 253 7.76 7.06 -11.92
N HIS A 254 7.96 7.73 -10.78
CA HIS A 254 8.07 9.17 -10.67
C HIS A 254 9.55 9.58 -10.65
N VAL A 255 9.98 10.42 -11.60
CA VAL A 255 11.34 10.96 -11.68
C VAL A 255 11.32 12.46 -11.44
N GLN A 256 12.28 12.98 -10.66
CA GLN A 256 12.41 14.43 -10.46
C GLN A 256 12.83 15.12 -11.76
N GLU A 257 12.04 16.09 -12.20
CA GLU A 257 12.26 16.80 -13.46
C GLU A 257 13.66 17.46 -13.50
N GLY A 258 14.33 17.34 -14.64
CA GLY A 258 15.71 17.84 -14.83
C GLY A 258 16.80 16.93 -14.26
N THR A 259 16.44 15.81 -13.64
CA THR A 259 17.40 14.84 -13.08
C THR A 259 17.10 13.41 -13.54
N ASP A 260 17.92 12.46 -13.10
CA ASP A 260 17.68 11.01 -13.26
C ASP A 260 17.16 10.38 -11.95
N LYS A 261 16.84 11.19 -10.93
CA LYS A 261 16.50 10.70 -9.60
C LYS A 261 15.07 10.17 -9.54
N ILE A 262 14.92 8.89 -9.19
CA ILE A 262 13.63 8.28 -8.88
C ILE A 262 13.15 8.82 -7.52
N LEU A 263 11.90 9.30 -7.47
CA LEU A 263 11.24 9.81 -6.27
C LEU A 263 10.31 8.78 -5.63
N GLY A 264 9.68 7.95 -6.46
CA GLY A 264 8.80 6.87 -6.02
C GLY A 264 8.33 6.02 -7.18
N ALA A 265 7.74 4.88 -6.86
CA ALA A 265 7.24 3.93 -7.84
C ALA A 265 6.08 3.09 -7.27
N THR A 266 5.14 2.76 -8.15
CA THR A 266 4.01 1.86 -7.89
C THR A 266 4.03 0.73 -8.91
N VAL A 267 3.91 -0.50 -8.46
CA VAL A 267 3.76 -1.71 -9.27
C VAL A 267 2.40 -2.30 -8.96
N VAL A 268 1.62 -2.62 -9.99
CA VAL A 268 0.36 -3.35 -9.89
C VAL A 268 0.47 -4.58 -10.78
N ALA A 269 0.60 -5.76 -10.16
CA ALA A 269 0.90 -7.02 -10.83
C ALA A 269 0.62 -8.19 -9.87
N ARG A 270 0.44 -9.43 -10.35
CA ARG A 270 0.25 -10.62 -9.49
C ARG A 270 1.43 -10.91 -8.54
N HIS A 271 2.62 -10.41 -8.88
CA HIS A 271 3.84 -10.52 -8.08
C HIS A 271 4.52 -9.16 -7.87
N ALA A 272 3.72 -8.11 -7.66
CA ALA A 272 4.24 -6.75 -7.47
C ALA A 272 5.22 -6.64 -6.30
N GLY A 273 4.96 -7.37 -5.20
CA GLY A 273 5.83 -7.40 -4.01
C GLY A 273 7.23 -7.93 -4.29
N GLU A 274 7.38 -8.82 -5.28
CA GLU A 274 8.66 -9.38 -5.71
C GLU A 274 9.33 -8.58 -6.84
N MET A 275 8.56 -7.75 -7.55
CA MET A 275 9.07 -6.84 -8.59
C MET A 275 9.61 -5.52 -8.00
N LEU A 276 8.94 -4.97 -6.99
CA LEU A 276 9.27 -3.70 -6.34
C LEU A 276 10.69 -3.61 -5.74
N PRO A 277 11.32 -4.68 -5.22
CA PRO A 277 12.64 -4.60 -4.59
C PRO A 277 13.73 -4.00 -5.49
N GLU A 278 13.69 -4.19 -6.81
CA GLU A 278 14.64 -3.56 -7.73
C GLU A 278 14.57 -2.02 -7.64
N LEU A 279 13.35 -1.48 -7.69
CA LEU A 279 13.10 -0.03 -7.58
C LEU A 279 13.42 0.49 -6.17
N THR A 280 13.18 -0.34 -5.15
CA THR A 280 13.55 -0.01 -3.76
C THR A 280 15.07 0.14 -3.64
N VAL A 281 15.84 -0.82 -4.15
CA VAL A 281 17.31 -0.73 -4.20
C VAL A 281 17.75 0.50 -4.98
N ALA A 282 17.13 0.76 -6.14
CA ALA A 282 17.48 1.92 -6.96
C ALA A 282 17.28 3.24 -6.21
N ILE A 283 16.15 3.42 -5.53
CA ILE A 283 15.86 4.63 -4.73
C ILE A 283 16.83 4.75 -3.55
N THR A 284 17.03 3.66 -2.79
CA THR A 284 17.92 3.67 -1.63
C THR A 284 19.38 3.96 -2.01
N GLN A 285 19.84 3.48 -3.16
CA GLN A 285 21.22 3.68 -3.64
C GLN A 285 21.38 4.91 -4.56
N GLY A 286 20.32 5.66 -4.82
CA GLY A 286 20.36 6.80 -5.74
C GLY A 286 20.66 6.43 -7.19
N ILE A 287 20.30 5.22 -7.61
CA ILE A 287 20.40 4.77 -9.01
C ILE A 287 19.23 5.38 -9.78
N GLY A 288 19.55 6.05 -10.89
CA GLY A 288 18.54 6.70 -11.72
C GLY A 288 17.85 5.77 -12.71
N LEU A 289 16.67 6.18 -13.17
CA LEU A 289 15.83 5.38 -14.08
C LEU A 289 16.52 5.11 -15.43
N GLY A 290 17.29 6.07 -15.93
CA GLY A 290 18.10 5.89 -17.14
C GLY A 290 19.23 4.86 -16.99
N ARG A 291 19.69 4.60 -15.76
CA ARG A 291 20.67 3.53 -15.47
C ARG A 291 20.01 2.15 -15.42
N ILE A 292 18.78 2.05 -14.93
CA ILE A 292 17.99 0.80 -14.95
C ILE A 292 17.85 0.28 -16.38
N ALA A 293 17.64 1.17 -17.36
CA ALA A 293 17.57 0.81 -18.78
C ALA A 293 18.82 0.10 -19.32
N ARG A 294 19.98 0.27 -18.68
CA ARG A 294 21.26 -0.34 -19.08
C ARG A 294 21.49 -1.72 -18.47
N VAL A 295 20.63 -2.11 -17.53
CA VAL A 295 20.69 -3.43 -16.88
C VAL A 295 19.97 -4.44 -17.75
N ILE A 296 20.67 -5.52 -18.11
CA ILE A 296 20.06 -6.63 -18.85
C ILE A 296 19.09 -7.34 -17.91
N HIS A 297 17.80 -7.25 -18.20
CA HIS A 297 16.78 -8.03 -17.51
C HIS A 297 16.61 -9.36 -18.21
N THR A 298 16.42 -10.42 -17.44
CA THR A 298 16.07 -11.74 -17.98
C THR A 298 14.74 -11.68 -18.74
N TYR A 299 14.70 -12.33 -19.89
CA TYR A 299 13.52 -12.37 -20.76
C TYR A 299 13.07 -13.82 -21.01
N PRO A 300 11.75 -14.11 -21.01
CA PRO A 300 10.65 -13.19 -20.69
C PRO A 300 10.36 -13.13 -19.18
N THR A 301 10.21 -11.94 -18.60
CA THR A 301 9.75 -11.73 -17.20
C THR A 301 8.83 -10.52 -17.11
N GLN A 302 7.93 -10.48 -16.12
CA GLN A 302 7.10 -9.28 -15.89
C GLN A 302 7.94 -8.08 -15.41
N ALA A 303 9.06 -8.33 -14.72
CA ALA A 303 10.03 -7.31 -14.32
C ALA A 303 10.59 -6.51 -15.51
N GLU A 304 10.51 -7.02 -16.75
CA GLU A 304 10.87 -6.25 -17.93
C GLU A 304 10.09 -4.92 -18.06
N ALA A 305 8.91 -4.81 -17.44
CA ALA A 305 8.17 -3.56 -17.34
C ALA A 305 9.01 -2.42 -16.73
N ILE A 306 9.82 -2.72 -15.71
CA ILE A 306 10.72 -1.76 -15.04
C ILE A 306 11.81 -1.29 -16.01
N ARG A 307 12.44 -2.20 -16.76
CA ARG A 307 13.41 -1.88 -17.82
C ARG A 307 12.80 -0.97 -18.89
N LYS A 308 11.58 -1.28 -19.36
CA LYS A 308 10.88 -0.50 -20.39
C LYS A 308 10.64 0.95 -19.95
N LEU A 309 10.37 1.21 -18.67
CA LEU A 309 10.30 2.58 -18.14
C LEU A 309 11.63 3.33 -18.25
N GLY A 310 12.75 2.64 -18.03
CA GLY A 310 14.09 3.15 -18.30
C GLY A 310 14.30 3.57 -19.76
N ASP A 311 13.83 2.74 -20.69
CA ASP A 311 13.87 3.06 -22.13
C ASP A 311 12.99 4.28 -22.46
N GLN A 312 11.79 4.35 -21.89
CA GLN A 312 10.90 5.51 -22.03
C GLN A 312 11.59 6.78 -21.52
N TYR A 313 12.21 6.75 -20.34
CA TYR A 313 12.98 7.88 -19.81
C TYR A 313 14.10 8.31 -20.76
N ASN A 314 14.92 7.37 -21.23
CA ASN A 314 16.03 7.66 -22.13
C ASN A 314 15.58 8.24 -23.47
N ARG A 315 14.44 7.81 -24.03
CA ARG A 315 13.86 8.43 -25.23
C ARG A 315 13.57 9.91 -25.05
N THR A 316 13.24 10.35 -23.83
CA THR A 316 12.99 11.77 -23.54
C THR A 316 14.25 12.62 -23.40
N ARG A 317 15.43 11.98 -23.27
CA ARG A 317 16.74 12.66 -23.23
C ARG A 317 17.33 12.93 -24.61
N LEU A 318 16.78 12.31 -25.66
CA LEU A 318 17.14 12.64 -27.04
C LEU A 318 16.61 14.04 -27.35
N THR A 319 17.50 15.04 -27.28
CA THR A 319 17.13 16.42 -27.57
C THR A 319 16.64 16.55 -29.03
N PRO A 320 15.72 17.50 -29.33
CA PRO A 320 15.30 17.74 -30.71
C PRO A 320 16.47 17.99 -31.66
N PHE A 321 17.54 18.62 -31.16
CA PHE A 321 18.80 18.83 -31.88
C PHE A 321 19.52 17.51 -32.19
N ALA A 322 19.73 16.66 -31.19
CA ALA A 322 20.36 15.35 -31.37
C ALA A 322 19.53 14.45 -32.31
N LYS A 323 18.20 14.49 -32.18
CA LYS A 323 17.27 13.77 -33.07
C LYS A 323 17.38 14.27 -34.52
N GLY A 324 17.50 15.59 -34.72
CA GLY A 324 17.72 16.19 -36.04
C GLY A 324 19.07 15.82 -36.64
N LEU A 325 20.13 15.77 -35.83
CA LEU A 325 21.46 15.36 -36.27
C LEU A 325 21.51 13.87 -36.65
N PHE A 326 20.89 13.01 -35.83
CA PHE A 326 20.72 11.58 -36.13
C PHE A 326 19.93 11.35 -37.41
N ARG A 327 18.84 12.10 -37.61
CA ARG A 327 18.02 11.99 -38.83
C ARG A 327 18.82 12.38 -40.07
N ARG A 328 19.56 13.50 -40.02
CA ARG A 328 20.46 13.92 -41.10
C ARG A 328 21.56 12.90 -41.40
N TRP A 329 22.13 12.28 -40.37
CA TRP A 329 23.14 11.24 -40.54
C TRP A 329 22.56 9.96 -41.16
N LEU A 330 21.37 9.52 -40.74
CA LEU A 330 20.66 8.39 -41.35
C LEU A 330 20.23 8.66 -42.80
N ASP A 331 19.81 9.88 -43.10
CA ASP A 331 19.45 10.30 -44.46
C ASP A 331 20.69 10.38 -45.37
N TRP A 332 21.88 10.65 -44.83
CA TRP A 332 23.15 10.68 -45.57
C TRP A 332 23.78 9.29 -45.78
N THR A 333 23.44 8.33 -44.93
CA THR A 333 23.95 6.93 -44.99
C THR A 333 23.03 5.98 -45.75
N ARG A 334 21.88 6.47 -46.21
CA ARG A 334 21.00 5.82 -47.18
C ARG A 334 21.37 6.21 -48.60
#